data_AF-A0A2U9PPB4-F1
#
_entry.id   AF-A0A2U9PPB4-F1
#
_cell.length_a   1.000
_cell.length_b   1.000
_cell.length_c   1.000
_cell.angle_alpha   90.00
_cell.angle_beta   90.00
_cell.angle_gamma   90.00
#
_symmetry.space_group_name_H-M   'P 1'
#
loop_
_entity.id
_entity.type
_entity.pdbx_description
1 polymer ?
#
loop_
_entity_poly.entity_id
_entity_poly.type
_entity_poly.pdbx_seq_one_letter_code
_entity_poly.pdbx_strand_id
1 'polypeptide(L)'
;MTALEPDAAAPAPAPASTPDPEPPVEDHTEAITMGLHDASPQHLVDAMADDVELELGWGRLIFGQTFADPEKLAEALQQERPGRRDICIYARESHVLVARSPAELFIDPSHTYRKRFTGELPPAEPIGFTVRTLESPEDADSMNRVYVRCGMVPAPVDVIWRNHTENPAVIYLVAVRDDDGSIVGTVTGVDHKQLFDDPEDGSSLWSLAVDPAASLPGVGAALTRTLAGMLHARGRAYLDLSVAHDNAAAIGLYEKLGFQRVPVLAVKRKNAINEPLFTHPPETVDDLNPYARIIADEAIRRGIWVEVLDAGAGEMRLSHGGRTVITRESLSEFTSAVAMSRCDDKRQTRRIVSDAGITVPKGRLATFDEADHKFLAEVGDVVVKPTRGEQGKGITVGVGSPEELDAALHRAREQHPEVLIEQRAKGDDLRLVVIDGKVVAAAIRRPAEIVGTGGHTIRELIETQSRRRAAATGGESRIPMDDVTASTVAEAGWSLDDVLPEGQRLRVRRTANLHQGGTIHDVTAEVNPELCRVGVRAAEAIGIPVTGIDLLVPDVRGTEYVFIEANERPGLANHEPQPTAAAFVDFLFPQQPGLPQAWTPSETPIRPE
;
A
#
# COMPACT_ATOMS: atom_id res chain seq x y z
N MET A 1 -52.69 12.66 8.30
CA MET A 1 -53.86 12.09 9.00
C MET A 1 -53.89 12.68 10.39
N THR A 2 -54.86 13.56 10.58
CA THR A 2 -55.56 13.98 11.80
C THR A 2 -55.10 13.46 13.16
N ALA A 3 -54.84 14.41 14.04
CA ALA A 3 -54.77 14.30 15.49
C ALA A 3 -56.08 13.80 16.11
N LEU A 4 -55.98 13.12 17.25
CA LEU A 4 -57.06 12.85 18.20
C LEU A 4 -56.47 12.79 19.62
N GLU A 5 -56.68 13.84 20.40
CA GLU A 5 -56.80 13.75 21.87
C GLU A 5 -58.25 13.40 22.22
N PRO A 6 -58.48 12.77 23.39
CA PRO A 6 -59.68 13.13 24.13
C PRO A 6 -59.45 13.31 25.66
N ASP A 7 -60.05 14.42 26.10
CA ASP A 7 -60.88 14.64 27.29
C ASP A 7 -60.30 14.75 28.71
N ALA A 8 -60.70 15.87 29.31
CA ALA A 8 -60.44 16.30 30.67
C ALA A 8 -61.59 15.89 31.62
N ALA A 9 -61.22 15.39 32.80
CA ALA A 9 -62.13 15.23 33.94
C ALA A 9 -61.67 16.08 35.14
N ALA A 10 -62.63 16.67 35.84
CA ALA A 10 -62.50 17.67 36.91
C ALA A 10 -62.05 17.10 38.28
N PRO A 11 -61.67 17.94 39.28
CA PRO A 11 -60.59 17.66 40.23
C PRO A 11 -61.00 16.95 41.53
N ALA A 12 -60.05 16.22 42.11
CA ALA A 12 -60.12 15.62 43.45
C ALA A 12 -59.21 16.39 44.45
N PRO A 13 -59.47 16.32 45.76
CA PRO A 13 -59.00 17.31 46.74
C PRO A 13 -57.52 17.14 47.13
N ALA A 14 -56.90 18.26 47.50
CA ALA A 14 -55.48 18.38 47.85
C ALA A 14 -55.08 17.53 49.07
N PRO A 15 -54.03 16.69 48.98
CA PRO A 15 -53.28 16.22 50.11
C PRO A 15 -52.11 17.15 50.44
N ALA A 16 -51.71 17.10 51.71
CA ALA A 16 -50.82 18.03 52.40
C ALA A 16 -49.45 18.28 51.73
N SER A 17 -48.93 19.48 51.96
CA SER A 17 -47.60 19.97 51.59
C SER A 17 -46.50 18.97 51.98
N THR A 18 -45.95 18.29 50.99
CA THR A 18 -44.60 17.73 51.05
C THR A 18 -43.60 18.88 51.09
N PRO A 19 -42.54 18.81 51.92
CA PRO A 19 -41.49 19.83 51.91
C PRO A 19 -40.84 19.88 50.52
N ASP A 20 -40.48 21.09 50.08
CA ASP A 20 -39.77 21.31 48.82
C ASP A 20 -38.61 20.32 48.68
N PRO A 21 -38.40 19.70 47.50
CA PRO A 21 -37.19 18.95 47.27
C PRO A 21 -36.02 19.92 47.42
N GLU A 22 -35.06 19.57 48.28
CA GLU A 22 -33.73 20.19 48.27
C GLU A 22 -33.24 20.23 46.81
N PRO A 23 -32.62 21.33 46.36
CA PRO A 23 -32.12 21.40 44.99
C PRO A 23 -31.07 20.29 44.82
N PRO A 24 -31.05 19.58 43.67
CA PRO A 24 -29.99 18.61 43.44
C PRO A 24 -28.66 19.36 43.36
N VAL A 25 -27.81 19.14 44.35
CA VAL A 25 -26.38 19.42 44.26
C VAL A 25 -25.75 18.17 43.65
N GLU A 26 -25.36 18.24 42.39
CA GLU A 26 -24.23 17.49 41.87
C GLU A 26 -23.65 18.28 40.68
N ASP A 27 -22.58 19.02 40.97
CA ASP A 27 -21.66 19.56 39.97
C ASP A 27 -21.21 18.40 39.07
N HIS A 28 -21.45 18.49 37.75
CA HIS A 28 -20.98 17.48 36.81
C HIS A 28 -19.45 17.54 36.71
N THR A 29 -18.75 16.77 37.55
CA THR A 29 -17.28 16.73 37.62
C THR A 29 -16.58 16.23 36.35
N GLU A 30 -17.33 15.64 35.40
CA GLU A 30 -16.83 15.10 34.12
C GLU A 30 -17.69 15.55 32.91
N ALA A 31 -18.16 16.80 32.93
CA ALA A 31 -19.09 17.35 31.92
C ALA A 31 -18.53 17.48 30.49
N ILE A 32 -17.22 17.40 30.31
CA ILE A 32 -16.54 17.55 29.00
C ILE A 32 -16.22 16.18 28.42
N THR A 33 -15.56 15.30 29.18
CA THR A 33 -15.09 14.01 28.63
C THR A 33 -16.16 12.92 28.62
N MET A 34 -17.21 13.05 29.45
CA MET A 34 -18.32 12.08 29.52
C MET A 34 -19.63 12.61 28.90
N GLY A 35 -19.77 13.92 28.72
CA GLY A 35 -20.95 14.58 28.14
C GLY A 35 -21.00 14.54 26.62
N LEU A 36 -20.99 13.35 26.01
CA LEU A 36 -20.84 13.17 24.55
C LEU A 36 -21.91 13.85 23.69
N HIS A 37 -23.11 14.11 24.24
CA HIS A 37 -24.24 14.69 23.52
C HIS A 37 -24.71 16.01 24.10
N ASP A 38 -24.10 16.45 25.21
CA ASP A 38 -24.44 17.69 25.88
C ASP A 38 -23.40 18.75 25.54
N ALA A 39 -23.85 20.00 25.37
CA ALA A 39 -22.92 21.10 25.22
C ALA A 39 -22.11 21.24 26.52
N SER A 40 -20.78 21.16 26.43
CA SER A 40 -19.96 21.38 27.63
C SER A 40 -20.17 22.82 28.13
N PRO A 41 -20.21 23.06 29.45
CA PRO A 41 -20.40 24.38 29.99
C PRO A 41 -19.34 25.37 29.48
N GLN A 42 -19.78 26.49 28.89
CA GLN A 42 -18.88 27.43 28.20
C GLN A 42 -17.73 27.91 29.09
N HIS A 43 -18.01 28.20 30.36
CA HIS A 43 -17.00 28.66 31.31
C HIS A 43 -15.90 27.62 31.61
N LEU A 44 -16.16 26.31 31.43
CA LEU A 44 -15.14 25.27 31.55
C LEU A 44 -14.31 25.15 30.28
N VAL A 45 -14.93 25.38 29.11
CA VAL A 45 -14.24 25.43 27.81
C VAL A 45 -13.35 26.66 27.71
N ASP A 46 -13.80 27.82 28.20
CA ASP A 46 -13.03 29.07 28.19
C ASP A 46 -11.79 29.02 29.11
N ALA A 47 -11.73 28.06 30.03
CA ALA A 47 -10.63 27.89 30.97
C ALA A 47 -9.47 27.06 30.39
N MET A 48 -9.72 26.22 29.37
CA MET A 48 -8.69 25.40 28.74
C MET A 48 -7.99 26.13 27.59
N ALA A 49 -6.78 25.68 27.25
CA ALA A 49 -6.14 26.11 26.01
C ALA A 49 -6.87 25.56 24.77
N ASP A 50 -6.89 26.33 23.69
CA ASP A 50 -7.54 25.96 22.42
C ASP A 50 -6.63 25.12 21.51
N ASP A 51 -7.25 24.31 20.64
CA ASP A 51 -6.63 23.62 19.50
C ASP A 51 -5.34 22.84 19.88
N VAL A 52 -5.40 22.04 20.96
CA VAL A 52 -4.21 21.45 21.60
C VAL A 52 -3.77 20.16 20.90
N GLU A 53 -2.53 20.20 20.42
CA GLU A 53 -1.80 19.08 19.83
C GLU A 53 -0.47 18.85 20.55
N LEU A 54 -0.18 17.59 20.89
CA LEU A 54 1.06 17.20 21.57
C LEU A 54 1.89 16.25 20.70
N GLU A 55 3.03 16.73 20.20
CA GLU A 55 4.00 15.94 19.45
C GLU A 55 4.78 14.99 20.38
N LEU A 56 4.69 13.68 20.13
CA LEU A 56 5.38 12.62 20.90
C LEU A 56 6.46 11.90 20.10
N GLY A 57 6.73 12.34 18.87
CA GLY A 57 7.75 11.82 17.98
C GLY A 57 7.25 10.67 17.10
N TRP A 58 6.45 9.74 17.62
CA TRP A 58 5.79 8.70 16.81
C TRP A 58 4.52 9.21 16.12
N GLY A 59 4.04 10.39 16.53
CA GLY A 59 2.83 11.07 16.07
C GLY A 59 2.37 12.08 17.11
N ARG A 60 1.19 12.65 16.90
CA ARG A 60 0.55 13.63 17.76
C ARG A 60 -0.60 13.04 18.55
N LEU A 61 -0.75 13.46 19.80
CA LEU A 61 -2.02 13.37 20.52
C LEU A 61 -2.80 14.66 20.28
N ILE A 62 -4.01 14.53 19.75
CA ILE A 62 -4.90 15.65 19.46
C ILE A 62 -6.07 15.59 20.44
N PHE A 63 -6.22 16.62 21.26
CA PHE A 63 -7.23 16.66 22.31
C PHE A 63 -8.50 17.33 21.77
N GLY A 64 -9.40 16.53 21.18
CA GLY A 64 -10.53 17.01 20.41
C GLY A 64 -11.51 17.90 21.18
N GLN A 65 -11.56 17.79 22.51
CA GLN A 65 -12.38 18.66 23.36
C GLN A 65 -11.90 20.11 23.40
N THR A 66 -10.63 20.36 23.05
CA THR A 66 -10.02 21.70 22.98
C THR A 66 -10.30 22.42 21.66
N PHE A 67 -10.92 21.74 20.69
CA PHE A 67 -11.26 22.30 19.39
C PHE A 67 -12.72 22.75 19.40
N ALA A 68 -12.94 24.07 19.34
CA ALA A 68 -14.29 24.62 19.21
C ALA A 68 -14.90 24.36 17.82
N ASP A 69 -14.07 24.26 16.79
CA ASP A 69 -14.46 24.02 15.40
C ASP A 69 -14.10 22.59 14.95
N PRO A 70 -15.10 21.74 14.68
CA PRO A 70 -14.88 20.40 14.13
C PRO A 70 -14.14 20.37 12.79
N GLU A 71 -14.20 21.43 11.97
CA GLU A 71 -13.45 21.50 10.71
C GLU A 71 -11.95 21.64 10.97
N LYS A 72 -11.56 22.52 11.89
CA LYS A 72 -10.16 22.63 12.32
C LYS A 72 -9.62 21.32 12.88
N LEU A 73 -10.43 20.58 13.65
CA LEU A 73 -10.04 19.28 14.19
C LEU A 73 -9.82 18.25 13.07
N ALA A 74 -10.66 18.26 12.04
CA ALA A 74 -10.47 17.41 10.86
C ALA A 74 -9.20 17.80 10.08
N GLU A 75 -8.96 19.11 9.86
CA GLU A 75 -7.75 19.63 9.23
C GLU A 75 -6.49 19.24 10.01
N ALA A 76 -6.52 19.30 11.34
CA ALA A 76 -5.42 18.87 12.20
C ALA A 76 -5.07 17.39 11.96
N LEU A 77 -6.06 16.49 11.95
CA LEU A 77 -5.86 15.07 11.65
C LEU A 77 -5.36 14.82 10.22
N GLN A 78 -5.80 15.63 9.24
CA GLN A 78 -5.35 15.52 7.84
C GLN A 78 -3.88 15.92 7.65
N GLN A 79 -3.32 16.73 8.54
CA GLN A 79 -1.91 17.14 8.52
C GLN A 79 -0.93 16.04 9.00
N GLU A 80 -1.43 14.85 9.36
CA GLU A 80 -0.59 13.71 9.75
C GLU A 80 0.45 13.40 8.67
N ARG A 81 1.73 13.40 9.08
CA ARG A 81 2.86 13.18 8.17
C ARG A 81 3.08 11.69 7.88
N PRO A 82 3.66 11.33 6.71
CA PRO A 82 4.08 9.96 6.43
C PRO A 82 4.94 9.35 7.54
N GLY A 83 4.65 8.11 7.93
CA GLY A 83 5.38 7.42 9.00
C GLY A 83 5.04 7.90 10.42
N ARG A 84 4.05 8.78 10.60
CA ARG A 84 3.50 9.19 11.89
C ARG A 84 2.12 8.61 12.12
N ARG A 85 1.73 8.53 13.39
CA ARG A 85 0.44 8.00 13.82
C ARG A 85 -0.21 8.94 14.81
N ASP A 86 -1.09 9.79 14.31
CA ASP A 86 -1.84 10.71 15.15
C ASP A 86 -3.04 10.00 15.78
N ILE A 87 -3.38 10.43 17.00
CA ILE A 87 -4.52 9.92 17.74
C ILE A 87 -5.31 11.12 18.26
N CYS A 88 -6.53 11.28 17.76
CA CYS A 88 -7.49 12.20 18.35
C CYS A 88 -8.30 11.46 19.42
N ILE A 89 -8.40 12.04 20.61
CA ILE A 89 -9.25 11.54 21.71
C ILE A 89 -10.17 12.66 22.22
N TYR A 90 -11.28 12.29 22.86
CA TYR A 90 -12.29 13.21 23.40
C TYR A 90 -12.96 14.13 22.36
N ALA A 91 -12.96 13.74 21.09
CA ALA A 91 -13.77 14.43 20.08
C ALA A 91 -15.25 14.27 20.43
N ARG A 92 -15.92 15.39 20.75
CA ARG A 92 -17.33 15.46 21.19
C ARG A 92 -18.25 14.55 20.39
N GLU A 93 -18.30 14.78 19.08
CA GLU A 93 -19.12 13.99 18.15
C GLU A 93 -18.21 13.24 17.18
N SER A 94 -17.48 12.24 17.67
CA SER A 94 -16.53 11.44 16.87
C SER A 94 -17.14 10.91 15.56
N HIS A 95 -18.41 10.50 15.57
CA HIS A 95 -19.12 10.02 14.38
C HIS A 95 -19.42 11.13 13.37
N VAL A 96 -19.70 12.36 13.83
CA VAL A 96 -19.88 13.54 12.97
C VAL A 96 -18.54 13.98 12.39
N LEU A 97 -17.46 13.97 13.19
CA LEU A 97 -16.10 14.26 12.74
C LEU A 97 -15.69 13.31 11.60
N VAL A 98 -15.89 12.00 11.78
CA VAL A 98 -15.59 11.01 10.74
C VAL A 98 -16.46 11.22 9.49
N ALA A 99 -17.73 11.57 9.64
CA ALA A 99 -18.63 11.82 8.51
C ALA A 99 -18.23 13.04 7.65
N ARG A 100 -17.44 13.98 8.18
CA ARG A 100 -16.87 15.10 7.41
C ARG A 100 -15.77 14.66 6.45
N SER A 101 -15.00 13.63 6.80
CA SER A 101 -13.90 13.12 5.98
C SER A 101 -13.83 11.58 6.00
N PRO A 102 -14.88 10.88 5.54
CA PRO A 102 -14.98 9.42 5.70
C PRO A 102 -13.97 8.63 4.85
N ALA A 103 -13.40 9.25 3.82
CA ALA A 103 -12.31 8.68 3.03
C ALA A 103 -10.97 8.70 3.78
N GLU A 104 -10.79 9.59 4.76
CA GLU A 104 -9.52 9.79 5.47
C GLU A 104 -9.60 9.44 6.95
N LEU A 105 -10.75 9.52 7.59
CA LEU A 105 -10.90 9.31 9.04
C LEU A 105 -11.68 8.03 9.31
N PHE A 106 -11.40 7.41 10.46
CA PHE A 106 -12.18 6.30 10.99
C PHE A 106 -12.18 6.32 12.52
N ILE A 107 -13.19 5.68 13.11
CA ILE A 107 -13.23 5.43 14.55
C ILE A 107 -12.30 4.26 14.82
N ASP A 108 -11.28 4.49 15.65
CA ASP A 108 -10.32 3.46 16.05
C ASP A 108 -11.07 2.32 16.78
N PRO A 109 -10.88 1.04 16.40
CA PRO A 109 -11.55 -0.10 17.03
C PRO A 109 -10.91 -0.44 18.39
N SER A 110 -10.87 0.56 19.28
CA SER A 110 -10.35 0.49 20.62
C SER A 110 -11.42 0.74 21.68
N HIS A 111 -11.10 0.41 22.91
CA HIS A 111 -11.87 0.73 24.09
C HIS A 111 -11.10 1.75 24.92
N THR A 112 -11.79 2.81 25.33
CA THR A 112 -11.24 3.74 26.31
C THR A 112 -11.60 3.27 27.71
N TYR A 113 -10.60 3.24 28.58
CA TYR A 113 -10.72 2.83 29.98
C TYR A 113 -10.26 3.98 30.86
N ARG A 114 -11.04 4.27 31.91
CA ARG A 114 -10.77 5.29 32.92
C ARG A 114 -10.54 4.65 34.28
N LYS A 115 -9.50 5.09 34.96
CA LYS A 115 -9.32 4.86 36.40
C LYS A 115 -9.52 6.18 37.14
N ARG A 116 -10.64 6.31 37.84
CA ARG A 116 -10.85 7.43 38.77
C ARG A 116 -9.99 7.24 40.00
N PHE A 117 -9.35 8.31 40.45
CA PHE A 117 -8.51 8.27 41.63
C PHE A 117 -9.36 8.46 42.89
N THR A 118 -9.87 7.35 43.41
CA THR A 118 -10.61 7.31 44.67
C THR A 118 -9.82 6.50 45.70
N GLY A 119 -9.33 7.14 46.76
CA GLY A 119 -8.54 6.51 47.83
C GLY A 119 -7.07 6.25 47.47
N GLU A 120 -6.31 5.64 48.40
CA GLU A 120 -4.89 5.34 48.20
C GLU A 120 -4.67 4.20 47.20
N LEU A 121 -3.75 4.40 46.25
CA LEU A 121 -3.26 3.35 45.37
C LEU A 121 -2.34 2.41 46.16
N PRO A 122 -2.65 1.11 46.28
CA PRO A 122 -1.80 0.19 47.03
C PRO A 122 -0.42 0.09 46.34
N PRO A 123 0.69 0.29 47.08
CA PRO A 123 2.02 0.10 46.53
C PRO A 123 2.22 -1.37 46.18
N ALA A 124 2.84 -1.64 45.04
CA ALA A 124 3.36 -2.95 44.71
C ALA A 124 4.82 -2.76 44.32
N GLU A 125 5.73 -3.31 45.11
CA GLU A 125 7.14 -3.34 44.76
C GLU A 125 7.35 -4.39 43.65
N PRO A 126 7.77 -3.99 42.44
CA PRO A 126 8.16 -4.96 41.43
C PRO A 126 9.37 -5.77 41.91
N ILE A 127 9.46 -7.04 41.47
CA ILE A 127 10.59 -7.92 41.78
C ILE A 127 11.42 -8.09 40.51
N GLY A 128 12.71 -7.76 40.56
CA GLY A 128 13.68 -7.98 39.49
C GLY A 128 13.76 -6.85 38.44
N PHE A 129 13.06 -5.75 38.65
CA PHE A 129 13.22 -4.52 37.89
C PHE A 129 12.76 -3.31 38.72
N THR A 130 13.27 -2.14 38.36
CA THR A 130 12.92 -0.85 38.95
C THR A 130 12.22 0.02 37.91
N VAL A 131 11.18 0.75 38.32
CA VAL A 131 10.52 1.76 37.46
C VAL A 131 11.05 3.15 37.80
N ARG A 132 11.56 3.86 36.80
CA ARG A 132 12.05 5.25 36.94
C ARG A 132 11.75 6.10 35.72
N THR A 133 11.97 7.41 35.83
CA THR A 133 12.00 8.32 34.67
C THR A 133 13.27 8.12 33.85
N LEU A 134 13.33 8.75 32.67
CA LEU A 134 14.56 8.78 31.87
C LEU A 134 15.67 9.54 32.60
N GLU A 135 16.89 9.10 32.41
CA GLU A 135 18.10 9.71 32.99
C GLU A 135 19.03 10.23 31.89
N SER A 136 18.90 9.71 30.66
CA SER A 136 19.71 10.11 29.51
C SER A 136 18.97 9.93 28.18
N PRO A 137 19.46 10.55 27.08
CA PRO A 137 18.98 10.26 25.73
C PRO A 137 19.14 8.77 25.33
N GLU A 138 20.07 8.03 25.93
CA GLU A 138 20.24 6.60 25.68
C GLU A 138 19.07 5.76 26.21
N ASP A 139 18.40 6.22 27.27
CA ASP A 139 17.16 5.59 27.72
C ASP A 139 16.05 5.76 26.68
N ALA A 140 15.97 6.92 26.01
CA ALA A 140 15.01 7.16 24.94
C ALA A 140 15.28 6.30 23.70
N ASP A 141 16.55 6.08 23.34
CA ASP A 141 16.90 5.09 22.32
C ASP A 141 16.50 3.67 22.73
N SER A 142 16.72 3.33 24.00
CA SER A 142 16.32 2.03 24.57
C SER A 142 14.81 1.83 24.56
N MET A 143 14.02 2.87 24.83
CA MET A 143 12.55 2.84 24.67
C MET A 143 12.15 2.53 23.24
N ASN A 144 12.80 3.14 22.23
CA ASN A 144 12.52 2.84 20.83
C ASN A 144 12.80 1.38 20.48
N ARG A 145 13.83 0.76 21.07
CA ARG A 145 14.08 -0.68 20.90
C ARG A 145 12.92 -1.52 21.41
N VAL A 146 12.30 -1.13 22.53
CA VAL A 146 11.07 -1.77 23.03
C VAL A 146 9.90 -1.53 22.05
N TYR A 147 9.70 -0.29 21.58
CA TYR A 147 8.64 0.01 20.60
C TYR A 147 8.75 -0.85 19.34
N VAL A 148 9.93 -0.92 18.73
CA VAL A 148 10.15 -1.74 17.52
C VAL A 148 9.89 -3.22 17.80
N ARG A 149 10.33 -3.76 18.95
CA ARG A 149 10.05 -5.15 19.35
C ARG A 149 8.56 -5.44 19.54
N CYS A 150 7.79 -4.42 19.93
CA CYS A 150 6.33 -4.49 20.07
C CYS A 150 5.58 -4.15 18.77
N GLY A 151 6.26 -3.94 17.63
CA GLY A 151 5.62 -3.53 16.38
C GLY A 151 5.03 -2.13 16.41
N MET A 152 5.52 -1.26 17.30
CA MET A 152 5.08 0.12 17.45
C MET A 152 5.97 1.08 16.65
N VAL A 153 5.42 2.24 16.28
CA VAL A 153 6.14 3.31 15.58
C VAL A 153 7.18 3.93 16.53
N PRO A 154 8.48 3.94 16.20
CA PRO A 154 9.49 4.61 17.01
C PRO A 154 9.41 6.13 16.88
N ALA A 155 9.98 6.84 17.86
CA ALA A 155 10.04 8.29 17.91
C ALA A 155 11.49 8.79 17.84
N PRO A 156 11.78 9.96 17.24
CA PRO A 156 13.12 10.54 17.31
C PRO A 156 13.58 10.73 18.77
N VAL A 157 14.81 10.31 19.07
CA VAL A 157 15.38 10.34 20.44
C VAL A 157 15.42 11.74 21.01
N ASP A 158 15.74 12.73 20.17
CA ASP A 158 15.75 14.14 20.51
C ASP A 158 14.35 14.65 20.90
N VAL A 159 13.29 14.19 20.24
CA VAL A 159 11.91 14.56 20.56
C VAL A 159 11.50 13.99 21.91
N ILE A 160 11.74 12.70 22.16
CA ILE A 160 11.46 12.07 23.47
C ILE A 160 12.22 12.80 24.58
N TRP A 161 13.53 13.02 24.39
CA TRP A 161 14.38 13.64 25.39
C TRP A 161 14.00 15.09 25.69
N ARG A 162 13.68 15.87 24.65
CA ARG A 162 13.19 17.24 24.82
C ARG A 162 11.85 17.27 25.54
N ASN A 163 10.90 16.40 25.18
CA ASN A 163 9.63 16.30 25.91
C ASN A 163 9.87 15.95 27.38
N HIS A 164 10.78 15.03 27.68
CA HIS A 164 11.11 14.65 29.05
C HIS A 164 11.69 15.81 29.89
N THR A 165 12.55 16.64 29.28
CA THR A 165 13.31 17.68 29.99
C THR A 165 12.64 19.05 30.00
N GLU A 166 11.85 19.37 28.97
CA GLU A 166 11.28 20.70 28.74
C GLU A 166 9.75 20.73 28.87
N ASN A 167 9.05 19.59 28.78
CA ASN A 167 7.59 19.55 28.85
C ASN A 167 7.09 18.89 30.17
N PRO A 168 6.69 19.67 31.18
CA PRO A 168 6.27 19.13 32.49
C PRO A 168 4.97 18.32 32.44
N ALA A 169 4.19 18.46 31.36
CA ALA A 169 2.97 17.70 31.16
C ALA A 169 3.23 16.26 30.68
N VAL A 170 4.42 15.96 30.16
CA VAL A 170 4.76 14.63 29.63
C VAL A 170 5.63 13.87 30.62
N ILE A 171 5.23 12.65 30.94
CA ILE A 171 5.94 11.77 31.87
C ILE A 171 6.33 10.50 31.14
N TYR A 172 7.63 10.28 30.93
CA TYR A 172 8.14 9.00 30.44
C TYR A 172 8.66 8.17 31.60
N LEU A 173 8.17 6.93 31.71
CA LEU A 173 8.71 5.94 32.62
C LEU A 173 9.27 4.76 31.85
N VAL A 174 10.32 4.18 32.40
CA VAL A 174 10.98 2.96 31.93
C VAL A 174 11.08 1.95 33.06
N ALA A 175 10.91 0.67 32.71
CA ALA A 175 11.20 -0.46 33.59
C ALA A 175 12.61 -0.97 33.26
N VAL A 176 13.50 -0.88 34.24
CA VAL A 176 14.92 -1.18 34.12
C VAL A 176 15.21 -2.45 34.92
N ARG A 177 15.80 -3.45 34.28
CA ARG A 177 16.19 -4.68 34.96
C ARG A 177 17.25 -4.42 36.02
N ASP A 178 17.06 -5.02 37.19
CA ASP A 178 17.98 -4.81 38.32
C ASP A 178 19.34 -5.51 38.13
N ASP A 179 19.41 -6.54 37.28
CA ASP A 179 20.61 -7.37 37.08
C ASP A 179 21.56 -6.85 36.01
N ASP A 180 21.03 -6.38 34.87
CA ASP A 180 21.83 -5.93 33.73
C ASP A 180 21.56 -4.47 33.31
N GLY A 181 20.61 -3.78 33.97
CA GLY A 181 20.28 -2.39 33.66
C GLY A 181 19.54 -2.19 32.34
N SER A 182 19.11 -3.26 31.66
CA SER A 182 18.40 -3.13 30.39
C SER A 182 16.95 -2.65 30.57
N ILE A 183 16.51 -1.76 29.68
CA ILE A 183 15.12 -1.32 29.64
C ILE A 183 14.26 -2.38 28.96
N VAL A 184 13.26 -2.87 29.68
CA VAL A 184 12.35 -3.95 29.26
C VAL A 184 10.91 -3.51 29.12
N GLY A 185 10.60 -2.27 29.48
CA GLY A 185 9.26 -1.72 29.30
C GLY A 185 9.25 -0.21 29.42
N THR A 186 8.21 0.40 28.90
CA THR A 186 8.02 1.85 28.92
C THR A 186 6.55 2.22 28.94
N VAL A 187 6.24 3.40 29.49
CA VAL A 187 4.92 4.02 29.41
C VAL A 187 5.07 5.54 29.31
N THR A 188 4.17 6.18 28.57
CA THR A 188 4.07 7.65 28.47
C THR A 188 2.80 8.10 29.18
N GLY A 189 2.90 9.07 30.07
CA GLY A 189 1.76 9.75 30.68
C GLY A 189 1.66 11.19 30.22
N VAL A 190 0.43 11.70 30.18
CA VAL A 190 0.12 13.10 29.87
C VAL A 190 -0.79 13.67 30.94
N ASP A 191 -0.33 14.73 31.59
CA ASP A 191 -1.03 15.51 32.61
C ASP A 191 -1.83 16.63 31.92
N HIS A 192 -3.15 16.44 31.79
CA HIS A 192 -4.01 17.32 30.98
C HIS A 192 -4.10 18.73 31.57
N LYS A 193 -4.12 18.81 32.91
CA LYS A 193 -4.12 20.08 33.63
C LYS A 193 -2.84 20.88 33.42
N GLN A 194 -1.67 20.25 33.37
CA GLN A 194 -0.42 20.93 33.00
C GLN A 194 -0.35 21.29 31.52
N LEU A 195 -0.95 20.47 30.65
CA LEU A 195 -0.87 20.67 29.21
C LEU A 195 -1.77 21.79 28.70
N PHE A 196 -3.02 21.83 29.17
CA PHE A 196 -4.06 22.73 28.63
C PHE A 196 -5.02 23.25 29.69
N ASP A 197 -4.65 23.23 30.97
CA ASP A 197 -5.48 23.70 32.10
C ASP A 197 -6.84 22.99 32.24
N ASP A 198 -6.88 21.69 31.93
CA ASP A 198 -8.08 20.85 31.99
C ASP A 198 -8.95 21.09 33.26
N PRO A 199 -10.19 21.56 33.13
CA PRO A 199 -11.06 21.80 34.28
C PRO A 199 -11.51 20.51 35.00
N GLU A 200 -11.39 19.34 34.36
CA GLU A 200 -11.69 18.05 35.00
C GLU A 200 -10.50 17.44 35.75
N ASP A 201 -9.35 18.13 35.78
CA ASP A 201 -8.09 17.64 36.35
C ASP A 201 -7.70 16.24 35.82
N GLY A 202 -7.94 16.00 34.53
CA GLY A 202 -7.73 14.72 33.87
C GLY A 202 -6.25 14.36 33.62
N SER A 203 -6.04 13.10 33.23
CA SER A 203 -4.76 12.63 32.72
C SER A 203 -4.93 11.39 31.84
N SER A 204 -3.91 11.06 31.06
CA SER A 204 -3.95 9.89 30.16
C SER A 204 -2.62 9.14 30.06
N LEU A 205 -2.71 7.86 29.71
CA LEU A 205 -1.61 6.91 29.55
C LEU A 205 -1.57 6.44 28.09
N TRP A 206 -0.38 6.47 27.53
CA TRP A 206 -0.08 6.13 26.14
C TRP A 206 1.19 5.30 26.04
N SER A 207 1.32 4.59 24.91
CA SER A 207 2.52 3.84 24.55
C SER A 207 3.06 2.92 25.64
N LEU A 208 2.17 2.22 26.36
CA LEU A 208 2.56 1.15 27.28
C LEU A 208 3.08 -0.03 26.46
N ALA A 209 4.38 -0.30 26.57
CA ALA A 209 5.04 -1.38 25.86
C ALA A 209 5.92 -2.18 26.83
N VAL A 210 5.92 -3.50 26.67
CA VAL A 210 6.78 -4.41 27.41
C VAL A 210 7.45 -5.32 26.40
N ASP A 211 8.77 -5.43 26.47
CA ASP A 211 9.54 -6.28 25.58
C ASP A 211 9.02 -7.73 25.65
N PRO A 212 8.54 -8.33 24.55
CA PRO A 212 8.04 -9.69 24.54
C PRO A 212 9.09 -10.74 24.96
N ALA A 213 10.39 -10.41 24.83
CA ALA A 213 11.48 -11.27 25.27
C ALA A 213 11.79 -11.13 26.77
N ALA A 214 11.23 -10.12 27.46
CA ALA A 214 11.41 -9.97 28.90
C ALA A 214 10.62 -11.06 29.64
N SER A 215 11.33 -11.95 30.33
CA SER A 215 10.74 -13.01 31.16
C SER A 215 10.22 -12.53 32.52
N LEU A 216 10.03 -11.20 32.67
CA LEU A 216 9.64 -10.57 33.93
C LEU A 216 8.12 -10.32 33.98
N PRO A 217 7.38 -10.99 34.88
CA PRO A 217 5.95 -10.74 35.02
C PRO A 217 5.68 -9.39 35.68
N GLY A 218 4.56 -8.76 35.32
CA GLY A 218 4.05 -7.59 36.03
C GLY A 218 4.67 -6.23 35.64
N VAL A 219 5.58 -6.18 34.66
CA VAL A 219 6.19 -4.92 34.17
C VAL A 219 5.14 -3.88 33.78
N GLY A 220 4.16 -4.26 32.94
CA GLY A 220 3.10 -3.33 32.54
C GLY A 220 2.23 -2.85 33.70
N ALA A 221 1.99 -3.70 34.70
CA ALA A 221 1.22 -3.34 35.89
C ALA A 221 1.99 -2.35 36.77
N ALA A 222 3.29 -2.56 36.95
CA ALA A 222 4.15 -1.67 37.73
C ALA A 222 4.26 -0.29 37.07
N LEU A 223 4.54 -0.24 35.75
CA LEU A 223 4.59 1.01 34.98
C LEU A 223 3.28 1.80 35.12
N THR A 224 2.14 1.13 34.94
CA THR A 224 0.81 1.75 35.04
C THR A 224 0.52 2.27 36.45
N ARG A 225 0.84 1.49 37.51
CA ARG A 225 0.64 1.90 38.91
C ARG A 225 1.54 3.07 39.30
N THR A 226 2.82 3.05 38.90
CA THR A 226 3.75 4.14 39.19
C THR A 226 3.27 5.44 38.54
N LEU A 227 2.86 5.38 37.26
CA LEU A 227 2.32 6.54 36.58
C LEU A 227 1.04 7.06 37.24
N ALA A 228 0.10 6.16 37.54
CA ALA A 228 -1.13 6.48 38.27
C ALA A 228 -0.85 7.14 39.63
N GLY A 229 0.12 6.62 40.38
CA GLY A 229 0.52 7.16 41.68
C GLY A 229 1.11 8.57 41.57
N MET A 230 1.97 8.81 40.57
CA MET A 230 2.52 10.14 40.31
C MET A 230 1.44 11.17 39.97
N LEU A 231 0.50 10.82 39.10
CA LEU A 231 -0.59 11.72 38.68
C LEU A 231 -1.60 11.94 39.79
N HIS A 232 -1.93 10.90 40.58
CA HIS A 232 -2.77 11.06 41.76
C HIS A 232 -2.12 11.97 42.81
N ALA A 233 -0.81 11.82 43.07
CA ALA A 233 -0.07 12.70 43.98
C ALA A 233 -0.01 14.16 43.50
N ARG A 234 -0.13 14.40 42.18
CA ARG A 234 -0.30 15.74 41.59
C ARG A 234 -1.73 16.28 41.68
N GLY A 235 -2.66 15.53 42.29
CA GLY A 235 -4.05 15.95 42.46
C GLY A 235 -4.88 15.83 41.19
N ARG A 236 -4.53 14.93 40.26
CA ARG A 236 -5.38 14.61 39.12
C ARG A 236 -6.59 13.78 39.57
N ALA A 237 -7.70 13.87 38.83
CA ALA A 237 -8.96 13.19 39.14
C ALA A 237 -9.05 11.76 38.59
N TYR A 238 -8.47 11.52 37.41
CA TYR A 238 -8.51 10.20 36.76
C TYR A 238 -7.33 9.98 35.79
N LEU A 239 -7.14 8.73 35.37
CA LEU A 239 -6.22 8.30 34.32
C LEU A 239 -6.96 7.52 33.22
N ASP A 240 -6.90 8.01 32.00
CA ASP A 240 -7.48 7.35 30.82
C ASP A 240 -6.44 6.62 29.98
N LEU A 241 -6.89 5.63 29.21
CA LEU A 241 -6.10 4.99 28.17
C LEU A 241 -7.01 4.44 27.08
N SER A 242 -6.45 4.23 25.89
CA SER A 242 -7.08 3.51 24.78
C SER A 242 -6.35 2.19 24.52
N VAL A 243 -7.10 1.10 24.32
CA VAL A 243 -6.57 -0.24 24.03
C VAL A 243 -7.39 -0.90 22.92
N ALA A 244 -6.73 -1.54 21.95
CA ALA A 244 -7.42 -2.26 20.89
C ALA A 244 -8.38 -3.33 21.44
N HIS A 245 -9.57 -3.45 20.84
CA HIS A 245 -10.64 -4.32 21.34
C HIS A 245 -10.28 -5.81 21.41
N ASP A 246 -9.28 -6.25 20.65
CA ASP A 246 -8.79 -7.61 20.53
C ASP A 246 -7.56 -7.90 21.42
N ASN A 247 -7.04 -6.90 22.16
CA ASN A 247 -5.91 -7.07 23.05
C ASN A 247 -6.33 -7.57 24.45
N ALA A 248 -6.75 -8.84 24.50
CA ALA A 248 -7.26 -9.47 25.73
C ALA A 248 -6.28 -9.41 26.92
N ALA A 249 -4.96 -9.48 26.65
CA ALA A 249 -3.94 -9.43 27.69
C ALA A 249 -3.87 -8.04 28.37
N ALA A 250 -3.87 -6.97 27.57
CA ALA A 250 -3.88 -5.59 28.09
C ALA A 250 -5.22 -5.25 28.76
N ILE A 251 -6.35 -5.63 28.15
CA ILE A 251 -7.69 -5.45 28.75
C ILE A 251 -7.74 -6.11 30.14
N GLY A 252 -7.32 -7.37 30.25
CA GLY A 252 -7.29 -8.09 31.53
C GLY A 252 -6.33 -7.48 32.56
N LEU A 253 -5.27 -6.79 32.12
CA LEU A 253 -4.41 -6.00 33.01
C LEU A 253 -5.16 -4.78 33.57
N TYR A 254 -5.78 -3.97 32.71
CA TYR A 254 -6.43 -2.73 33.11
C TYR A 254 -7.64 -2.98 34.03
N GLU A 255 -8.44 -4.01 33.75
CA GLU A 255 -9.55 -4.40 34.61
C GLU A 255 -9.08 -4.82 36.00
N LYS A 256 -7.98 -5.58 36.11
CA LYS A 256 -7.36 -5.94 37.41
C LYS A 256 -6.81 -4.73 38.16
N LEU A 257 -6.42 -3.67 37.46
CA LEU A 257 -5.98 -2.40 38.05
C LEU A 257 -7.17 -1.48 38.40
N GLY A 258 -8.41 -1.92 38.16
CA GLY A 258 -9.62 -1.18 38.50
C GLY A 258 -9.96 -0.07 37.52
N PHE A 259 -9.49 -0.15 36.28
CA PHE A 259 -10.00 0.69 35.21
C PHE A 259 -11.39 0.23 34.78
N GLN A 260 -12.24 1.17 34.39
CA GLN A 260 -13.59 0.91 33.89
C GLN A 260 -13.75 1.51 32.50
N ARG A 261 -14.49 0.82 31.62
CA ARG A 261 -14.74 1.31 30.27
C ARG A 261 -15.58 2.60 30.30
N VAL A 262 -15.19 3.58 29.49
CA VAL A 262 -15.92 4.83 29.29
C VAL A 262 -16.29 5.00 27.81
N PRO A 263 -17.35 5.75 27.47
CA PRO A 263 -17.84 5.89 26.10
C PRO A 263 -17.02 6.88 25.25
N VAL A 264 -15.74 7.08 25.56
CA VAL A 264 -14.83 7.92 24.78
C VAL A 264 -14.27 7.11 23.62
N LEU A 265 -14.29 7.69 22.42
CA LEU A 265 -13.77 7.08 21.20
C LEU A 265 -12.52 7.82 20.73
N ALA A 266 -11.57 7.07 20.17
CA ALA A 266 -10.45 7.65 19.45
C ALA A 266 -10.76 7.71 17.96
N VAL A 267 -10.33 8.78 17.30
CA VAL A 267 -10.40 8.96 15.85
C VAL A 267 -8.98 9.01 15.31
N LYS A 268 -8.74 8.29 14.23
CA LYS A 268 -7.43 8.21 13.57
C LYS A 268 -7.60 8.44 12.08
N ARG A 269 -6.50 8.81 11.43
CA ARG A 269 -6.42 8.88 9.99
C ARG A 269 -6.11 7.50 9.39
N LYS A 270 -6.77 7.19 8.27
CA LYS A 270 -6.49 6.05 7.41
C LYS A 270 -5.13 6.29 6.76
N ASN A 271 -4.18 5.45 7.10
CA ASN A 271 -2.82 5.46 6.59
C ASN A 271 -2.29 4.02 6.58
N ALA A 272 -1.10 3.80 6.01
CA ALA A 272 -0.50 2.48 5.94
C ALA A 272 -0.19 1.85 7.32
N ILE A 273 -0.01 2.64 8.38
CA ILE A 273 0.22 2.14 9.75
C ILE A 273 -1.08 1.60 10.36
N ASN A 274 -2.20 2.28 10.09
CA ASN A 274 -3.52 1.96 10.60
C ASN A 274 -4.31 1.01 9.68
N GLU A 275 -3.80 0.68 8.48
CA GLU A 275 -4.46 -0.18 7.48
C GLU A 275 -5.12 -1.44 8.08
N PRO A 276 -4.45 -2.22 8.95
CA PRO A 276 -5.07 -3.41 9.54
C PRO A 276 -6.30 -3.13 10.43
N LEU A 277 -6.52 -1.88 10.83
CA LEU A 277 -7.63 -1.49 11.73
C LEU A 277 -8.91 -1.13 10.99
N PHE A 278 -8.84 -0.82 9.69
CA PHE A 278 -9.99 -0.46 8.87
C PHE A 278 -10.13 -1.29 7.59
N THR A 279 -9.23 -2.24 7.38
CA THR A 279 -9.25 -3.18 6.25
C THR A 279 -9.15 -4.61 6.76
N HIS A 280 -9.79 -5.53 6.06
CA HIS A 280 -9.61 -6.96 6.26
C HIS A 280 -9.31 -7.58 4.89
N PRO A 281 -8.08 -8.06 4.64
CA PRO A 281 -7.83 -8.82 3.43
C PRO A 281 -8.67 -10.10 3.46
N PRO A 282 -9.36 -10.47 2.36
CA PRO A 282 -9.98 -11.78 2.24
C PRO A 282 -8.95 -12.89 2.45
N GLU A 283 -9.36 -13.99 3.10
CA GLU A 283 -8.52 -15.17 3.33
C GLU A 283 -7.90 -15.74 2.03
N THR A 284 -8.49 -15.42 0.87
CA THR A 284 -8.11 -15.95 -0.45
C THR A 284 -7.15 -15.05 -1.25
N VAL A 285 -6.78 -13.87 -0.76
CA VAL A 285 -5.85 -12.97 -1.49
C VAL A 285 -4.43 -13.56 -1.57
N ASP A 286 -4.06 -14.45 -0.64
CA ASP A 286 -2.79 -15.18 -0.65
C ASP A 286 -2.68 -16.21 -1.79
N ASP A 287 -3.80 -16.65 -2.36
CA ASP A 287 -3.82 -17.59 -3.48
C ASP A 287 -3.68 -16.90 -4.85
N LEU A 288 -3.74 -15.56 -4.90
CA LEU A 288 -3.66 -14.81 -6.15
C LEU A 288 -2.27 -14.92 -6.78
N ASN A 289 -2.26 -14.95 -8.13
CA ASN A 289 -1.01 -14.80 -8.87
C ASN A 289 -0.39 -13.40 -8.63
N PRO A 290 0.94 -13.23 -8.84
CA PRO A 290 1.62 -11.97 -8.55
C PRO A 290 1.01 -10.74 -9.24
N TYR A 291 0.45 -10.90 -10.45
CA TYR A 291 -0.14 -9.80 -11.22
C TYR A 291 -1.46 -9.30 -10.65
N ALA A 292 -2.30 -10.21 -10.15
CA ALA A 292 -3.53 -9.85 -9.46
C ALA A 292 -3.24 -9.37 -8.03
N ARG A 293 -2.27 -9.99 -7.35
CA ARG A 293 -1.92 -9.67 -5.95
C ARG A 293 -1.52 -8.20 -5.77
N ILE A 294 -0.67 -7.66 -6.65
CA ILE A 294 -0.25 -6.25 -6.54
C ILE A 294 -1.42 -5.26 -6.67
N ILE A 295 -2.46 -5.61 -7.44
CA ILE A 295 -3.68 -4.79 -7.59
C ILE A 295 -4.55 -4.94 -6.34
N ALA A 296 -4.70 -6.17 -5.82
CA ALA A 296 -5.42 -6.43 -4.58
C ALA A 296 -4.82 -5.68 -3.40
N ASP A 297 -3.50 -5.77 -3.21
CA ASP A 297 -2.80 -5.10 -2.10
C ASP A 297 -2.94 -3.57 -2.18
N GLU A 298 -2.86 -3.00 -3.39
CA GLU A 298 -3.11 -1.57 -3.59
C GLU A 298 -4.57 -1.18 -3.26
N ALA A 299 -5.53 -1.98 -3.71
CA ALA A 299 -6.94 -1.76 -3.46
C ALA A 299 -7.28 -1.85 -1.96
N ILE A 300 -6.81 -2.90 -1.28
CA ILE A 300 -6.99 -3.12 0.16
C ILE A 300 -6.42 -1.94 0.93
N ARG A 301 -5.20 -1.50 0.59
CA ARG A 301 -4.57 -0.35 1.22
C ARG A 301 -5.46 0.89 1.14
N ARG A 302 -6.21 1.09 0.05
CA ARG A 302 -7.12 2.23 -0.13
C ARG A 302 -8.51 2.03 0.50
N GLY A 303 -8.72 0.95 1.25
CA GLY A 303 -10.04 0.59 1.79
C GLY A 303 -11.04 0.23 0.69
N ILE A 304 -10.56 -0.24 -0.46
CA ILE A 304 -11.38 -0.83 -1.51
C ILE A 304 -11.54 -2.30 -1.15
N TRP A 305 -12.80 -2.74 -1.03
CA TRP A 305 -13.12 -4.12 -0.73
C TRP A 305 -12.71 -5.01 -1.91
N VAL A 306 -11.93 -6.05 -1.63
CA VAL A 306 -11.53 -7.04 -2.63
C VAL A 306 -12.29 -8.33 -2.34
N GLU A 307 -12.83 -8.97 -3.36
CA GLU A 307 -13.37 -10.33 -3.29
C GLU A 307 -12.74 -11.13 -4.42
N VAL A 308 -12.00 -12.19 -4.08
CA VAL A 308 -11.39 -13.08 -5.08
C VAL A 308 -12.47 -14.00 -5.65
N LEU A 309 -12.70 -13.92 -6.96
CA LEU A 309 -13.71 -14.75 -7.65
C LEU A 309 -13.07 -16.04 -8.17
N ASP A 310 -11.87 -15.94 -8.74
CA ASP A 310 -11.06 -17.07 -9.20
C ASP A 310 -9.58 -16.71 -9.08
N ALA A 311 -8.91 -17.27 -8.07
CA ALA A 311 -7.50 -16.99 -7.81
C ALA A 311 -6.58 -17.46 -8.94
N GLY A 312 -6.88 -18.61 -9.57
CA GLY A 312 -6.09 -19.18 -10.65
C GLY A 312 -6.18 -18.37 -11.94
N ALA A 313 -7.35 -17.79 -12.22
CA ALA A 313 -7.54 -16.88 -13.34
C ALA A 313 -7.07 -15.44 -13.06
N GLY A 314 -6.78 -15.11 -11.79
CA GLY A 314 -6.48 -13.75 -11.33
C GLY A 314 -7.72 -12.84 -11.32
N GLU A 315 -8.91 -13.40 -11.14
CA GLU A 315 -10.19 -12.68 -11.22
C GLU A 315 -10.64 -12.19 -9.84
N MET A 316 -10.94 -10.90 -9.74
CA MET A 316 -11.29 -10.22 -8.50
C MET A 316 -12.40 -9.20 -8.72
N ARG A 317 -13.27 -9.05 -7.74
CA ARG A 317 -14.25 -7.96 -7.63
C ARG A 317 -13.74 -6.92 -6.65
N LEU A 318 -13.58 -5.69 -7.11
CA LEU A 318 -13.17 -4.53 -6.33
C LEU A 318 -14.40 -3.67 -6.06
N SER A 319 -14.67 -3.28 -4.81
CA SER A 319 -15.87 -2.49 -4.44
C SER A 319 -15.57 -1.35 -3.47
N HIS A 320 -16.05 -0.15 -3.79
CA HIS A 320 -15.92 1.02 -2.91
C HIS A 320 -17.02 2.05 -3.19
N GLY A 321 -17.64 2.61 -2.15
CA GLY A 321 -18.57 3.75 -2.27
C GLY A 321 -19.76 3.53 -3.21
N GLY A 322 -20.18 2.28 -3.43
CA GLY A 322 -21.25 1.90 -4.37
C GLY A 322 -20.78 1.61 -5.80
N ARG A 323 -19.50 1.80 -6.11
CA ARG A 323 -18.88 1.35 -7.35
C ARG A 323 -18.29 -0.04 -7.17
N THR A 324 -18.56 -0.92 -8.12
CA THR A 324 -17.99 -2.26 -8.19
C THR A 324 -17.38 -2.44 -9.57
N VAL A 325 -16.17 -3.00 -9.62
CA VAL A 325 -15.48 -3.33 -10.88
C VAL A 325 -14.92 -4.74 -10.78
N ILE A 326 -15.20 -5.57 -11.77
CA ILE A 326 -14.56 -6.88 -11.93
C ILE A 326 -13.30 -6.73 -12.78
N THR A 327 -12.25 -7.38 -12.33
CA THR A 327 -10.94 -7.40 -12.99
C THR A 327 -10.45 -8.82 -13.14
N ARG A 328 -9.69 -9.08 -14.20
CA ARG A 328 -8.84 -10.25 -14.38
C ARG A 328 -7.42 -9.74 -14.56
N GLU A 329 -6.66 -9.69 -13.47
CA GLU A 329 -5.41 -8.93 -13.38
C GLU A 329 -5.64 -7.47 -13.84
N SER A 330 -4.89 -6.96 -14.82
CA SER A 330 -5.03 -5.60 -15.36
C SER A 330 -6.14 -5.43 -16.39
N LEU A 331 -6.85 -6.50 -16.76
CA LEU A 331 -8.04 -6.42 -17.60
C LEU A 331 -9.24 -6.06 -16.72
N SER A 332 -10.03 -5.04 -17.09
CA SER A 332 -11.22 -4.63 -16.35
C SER A 332 -12.45 -4.53 -17.25
N GLU A 333 -13.64 -4.42 -16.65
CA GLU A 333 -14.90 -4.17 -17.36
C GLU A 333 -14.90 -2.88 -18.22
N PHE A 334 -13.94 -1.96 -18.01
CA PHE A 334 -13.77 -0.76 -18.82
C PHE A 334 -13.04 -1.02 -20.15
N THR A 335 -12.36 -2.15 -20.28
CA THR A 335 -11.85 -2.62 -21.58
C THR A 335 -12.99 -3.26 -22.36
N SER A 336 -13.53 -2.53 -23.35
CA SER A 336 -14.64 -3.04 -24.16
C SER A 336 -14.25 -4.30 -24.94
N ALA A 337 -15.24 -5.17 -25.21
CA ALA A 337 -15.04 -6.34 -26.08
C ALA A 337 -14.51 -5.96 -27.49
N VAL A 338 -14.85 -4.77 -27.98
CA VAL A 338 -14.33 -4.23 -29.24
C VAL A 338 -12.83 -3.93 -29.14
N ALA A 339 -12.39 -3.28 -28.06
CA ALA A 339 -10.98 -2.98 -27.83
C ALA A 339 -10.16 -4.27 -27.70
N MET A 340 -10.63 -5.22 -26.89
CA MET A 340 -10.01 -6.53 -26.74
C MET A 340 -9.91 -7.27 -28.09
N SER A 341 -10.98 -7.30 -28.89
CA SER A 341 -10.95 -7.95 -30.21
C SER A 341 -10.02 -7.25 -31.21
N ARG A 342 -9.81 -5.94 -31.07
CA ARG A 342 -8.85 -5.19 -31.90
C ARG A 342 -7.42 -5.57 -31.54
N CYS A 343 -7.10 -5.66 -30.24
CA CYS A 343 -5.80 -6.09 -29.72
C CYS A 343 -5.45 -7.54 -30.10
N ASP A 344 -6.38 -8.49 -29.94
CA ASP A 344 -6.15 -9.91 -30.27
C ASP A 344 -5.78 -10.13 -31.75
N ASP A 345 -6.40 -9.37 -32.68
CA ASP A 345 -6.11 -9.47 -34.10
C ASP A 345 -5.03 -8.46 -34.53
N LYS A 346 -3.80 -8.94 -34.69
CA LYS A 346 -2.64 -8.14 -35.07
C LYS A 346 -2.85 -7.38 -36.39
N ARG A 347 -3.69 -7.86 -37.31
CA ARG A 347 -4.01 -7.16 -38.55
C ARG A 347 -4.88 -5.94 -38.30
N GLN A 348 -5.86 -6.08 -37.42
CA GLN A 348 -6.75 -4.97 -37.06
C GLN A 348 -5.99 -3.91 -36.29
N THR A 349 -5.25 -4.31 -35.25
CA THR A 349 -4.37 -3.41 -34.49
C THR A 349 -3.48 -2.63 -35.44
N ARG A 350 -2.73 -3.33 -36.31
CA ARG A 350 -1.81 -2.73 -37.27
C ARG A 350 -2.50 -1.73 -38.21
N ARG A 351 -3.65 -2.08 -38.77
CA ARG A 351 -4.41 -1.18 -39.66
C ARG A 351 -4.84 0.09 -38.92
N ILE A 352 -5.42 -0.08 -37.72
CA ILE A 352 -5.93 1.03 -36.90
C ILE A 352 -4.81 2.01 -36.53
N VAL A 353 -3.67 1.52 -36.04
CA VAL A 353 -2.57 2.40 -35.65
C VAL A 353 -1.90 3.05 -36.88
N SER A 354 -1.81 2.32 -38.00
CA SER A 354 -1.30 2.88 -39.25
C SER A 354 -2.21 4.00 -39.79
N ASP A 355 -3.53 3.82 -39.73
CA ASP A 355 -4.52 4.83 -40.11
C ASP A 355 -4.43 6.08 -39.19
N ALA A 356 -3.94 5.90 -37.95
CA ALA A 356 -3.63 6.98 -37.00
C ALA A 356 -2.24 7.61 -37.19
N GLY A 357 -1.51 7.26 -38.26
CA GLY A 357 -0.21 7.82 -38.61
C GLY A 357 0.96 7.25 -37.80
N ILE A 358 0.81 6.08 -37.17
CA ILE A 358 1.86 5.41 -36.41
C ILE A 358 2.65 4.49 -37.36
N THR A 359 3.97 4.61 -37.34
CA THR A 359 4.88 3.77 -38.15
C THR A 359 4.77 2.29 -37.74
N VAL A 360 4.44 1.44 -38.70
CA VAL A 360 4.41 -0.02 -38.58
C VAL A 360 5.37 -0.64 -39.61
N PRO A 361 5.97 -1.83 -39.37
CA PRO A 361 6.90 -2.46 -40.32
C PRO A 361 6.18 -2.74 -41.65
N LYS A 362 6.80 -2.83 -42.83
CA LYS A 362 6.06 -3.32 -44.01
C LYS A 362 5.53 -4.74 -43.75
N GLY A 363 4.34 -5.09 -44.22
CA GLY A 363 3.82 -6.44 -43.98
C GLY A 363 2.62 -6.82 -44.83
N ARG A 364 2.38 -8.13 -44.92
CA ARG A 364 1.29 -8.74 -45.72
C ARG A 364 0.76 -9.99 -45.05
N LEU A 365 -0.45 -10.39 -45.44
CA LEU A 365 -0.94 -11.73 -45.14
C LEU A 365 -0.25 -12.74 -46.05
N ALA A 366 0.07 -13.89 -45.47
CA ALA A 366 0.61 -15.02 -46.18
C ALA A 366 -0.46 -15.58 -47.14
N THR A 367 -0.09 -15.70 -48.41
CA THR A 367 -0.90 -16.37 -49.44
C THR A 367 -0.48 -17.83 -49.65
N PHE A 368 0.65 -18.23 -49.07
CA PHE A 368 1.26 -19.56 -49.22
C PHE A 368 1.57 -19.88 -50.69
N ASP A 369 2.01 -18.85 -51.43
CA ASP A 369 2.38 -18.91 -52.84
C ASP A 369 3.62 -18.04 -53.12
N GLU A 370 4.02 -17.97 -54.40
CA GLU A 370 5.20 -17.22 -54.88
C GLU A 370 5.22 -15.75 -54.44
N ALA A 371 4.05 -15.16 -54.15
CA ALA A 371 3.99 -13.76 -53.75
C ALA A 371 4.64 -13.55 -52.37
N ASP A 372 4.64 -14.55 -51.49
CA ASP A 372 5.29 -14.48 -50.17
C ASP A 372 6.82 -14.47 -50.31
N HIS A 373 7.38 -15.32 -51.18
CA HIS A 373 8.82 -15.32 -51.50
C HIS A 373 9.26 -14.03 -52.18
N LYS A 374 8.42 -13.47 -53.07
CA LYS A 374 8.69 -12.16 -53.68
C LYS A 374 8.75 -11.04 -52.63
N PHE A 375 7.89 -11.09 -51.61
CA PHE A 375 7.93 -10.14 -50.51
C PHE A 375 9.22 -10.28 -49.69
N LEU A 376 9.63 -11.51 -49.36
CA LEU A 376 10.92 -11.76 -48.72
C LEU A 376 12.08 -11.17 -49.54
N ALA A 377 12.11 -11.39 -50.85
CA ALA A 377 13.15 -10.85 -51.72
C ALA A 377 13.15 -9.30 -51.76
N GLU A 378 12.00 -8.64 -51.60
CA GLU A 378 11.89 -7.18 -51.53
C GLU A 378 12.48 -6.62 -50.22
N VAL A 379 12.14 -7.23 -49.08
CA VAL A 379 12.46 -6.67 -47.75
C VAL A 379 13.69 -7.29 -47.08
N GLY A 380 14.18 -8.40 -47.62
CA GLY A 380 15.39 -9.11 -47.21
C GLY A 380 15.21 -10.04 -46.02
N ASP A 381 14.73 -9.52 -44.89
CA ASP A 381 14.59 -10.26 -43.63
C ASP A 381 13.20 -10.03 -43.02
N VAL A 382 12.50 -11.11 -42.67
CA VAL A 382 11.12 -11.08 -42.21
C VAL A 382 10.90 -11.74 -40.85
N VAL A 383 9.80 -11.35 -40.23
CA VAL A 383 9.17 -11.98 -39.08
C VAL A 383 7.87 -12.61 -39.56
N VAL A 384 7.69 -13.89 -39.24
CA VAL A 384 6.46 -14.63 -39.53
C VAL A 384 5.75 -14.91 -38.22
N LYS A 385 4.48 -14.49 -38.10
CA LYS A 385 3.68 -14.65 -36.88
C LYS A 385 2.22 -14.97 -37.19
N PRO A 386 1.54 -15.80 -36.38
CA PRO A 386 0.10 -15.96 -36.50
C PRO A 386 -0.60 -14.62 -36.23
N THR A 387 -1.74 -14.38 -36.89
CA THR A 387 -2.47 -13.12 -36.71
C THR A 387 -3.11 -12.97 -35.33
N ARG A 388 -3.34 -14.09 -34.63
CA ARG A 388 -3.85 -14.19 -33.27
C ARG A 388 -2.99 -15.12 -32.43
N GLY A 389 -2.98 -14.91 -31.11
CA GLY A 389 -2.24 -15.73 -30.17
C GLY A 389 -1.24 -14.94 -29.32
N GLU A 390 -0.84 -15.57 -28.22
CA GLU A 390 -0.09 -14.97 -27.10
C GLU A 390 1.29 -15.62 -26.89
N GLN A 391 2.11 -14.99 -26.04
CA GLN A 391 3.39 -15.51 -25.53
C GLN A 391 4.44 -15.87 -26.60
N GLY A 392 4.29 -15.33 -27.82
CA GLY A 392 5.20 -15.58 -28.93
C GLY A 392 5.11 -16.97 -29.55
N LYS A 393 4.04 -17.74 -29.27
CA LYS A 393 3.83 -19.06 -29.90
C LYS A 393 3.65 -18.90 -31.42
N GLY A 394 4.36 -19.71 -32.19
CA GLY A 394 4.33 -19.67 -33.65
C GLY A 394 5.06 -18.48 -34.29
N ILE A 395 5.76 -17.64 -33.52
CA ILE A 395 6.55 -16.53 -34.07
C ILE A 395 7.94 -17.04 -34.48
N THR A 396 8.32 -16.82 -35.74
CA THR A 396 9.68 -17.01 -36.23
C THR A 396 10.28 -15.65 -36.59
N VAL A 397 11.41 -15.31 -36.00
CA VAL A 397 12.13 -14.04 -36.20
C VAL A 397 13.43 -14.31 -36.95
N GLY A 398 13.76 -13.50 -37.97
CA GLY A 398 15.04 -13.58 -38.67
C GLY A 398 15.01 -14.54 -39.86
N VAL A 399 13.91 -14.55 -40.62
CA VAL A 399 13.73 -15.43 -41.78
C VAL A 399 14.34 -14.74 -43.01
N GLY A 400 15.41 -15.31 -43.56
CA GLY A 400 16.18 -14.72 -44.65
C GLY A 400 16.22 -15.54 -45.95
N SER A 401 15.81 -16.81 -45.92
CA SER A 401 15.79 -17.69 -47.09
C SER A 401 14.38 -18.20 -47.46
N PRO A 402 14.12 -18.54 -48.73
CA PRO A 402 12.85 -19.14 -49.15
C PRO A 402 12.48 -20.40 -48.34
N GLU A 403 13.46 -21.26 -48.06
CA GLU A 403 13.25 -22.50 -47.32
C GLU A 403 12.91 -22.23 -45.84
N GLU A 404 13.56 -21.24 -45.22
CA GLU A 404 13.21 -20.79 -43.88
C GLU A 404 11.81 -20.18 -43.82
N LEU A 405 11.40 -19.46 -44.87
CA LEU A 405 10.08 -18.87 -44.97
C LEU A 405 8.98 -19.92 -44.99
N ASP A 406 9.12 -20.97 -45.80
CA ASP A 406 8.14 -22.06 -45.86
C ASP A 406 7.99 -22.77 -44.52
N ALA A 407 9.11 -23.05 -43.86
CA ALA A 407 9.12 -23.67 -42.53
C ALA A 407 8.46 -22.75 -41.48
N ALA A 408 8.74 -21.45 -41.52
CA ALA A 408 8.16 -20.47 -40.62
C ALA A 408 6.65 -20.31 -40.82
N LEU A 409 6.19 -20.27 -42.08
CA LEU A 409 4.78 -20.21 -42.45
C LEU A 409 4.02 -21.44 -41.96
N HIS A 410 4.59 -22.64 -42.12
CA HIS A 410 3.99 -23.88 -41.64
C HIS A 410 3.80 -23.85 -40.11
N ARG A 411 4.86 -23.52 -39.36
CA ARG A 411 4.82 -23.44 -37.89
C ARG A 411 3.82 -22.40 -37.38
N ALA A 412 3.74 -21.23 -38.02
CA ALA A 412 2.77 -20.20 -37.63
C ALA A 412 1.33 -20.68 -37.91
N ARG A 413 1.12 -21.40 -39.02
CA ARG A 413 -0.18 -21.93 -39.43
C ARG A 413 -0.72 -23.01 -38.49
N GLU A 414 0.15 -23.77 -37.83
CA GLU A 414 -0.24 -24.71 -36.77
C GLU A 414 -0.91 -24.01 -35.58
N GLN A 415 -0.60 -22.73 -35.34
CA GLN A 415 -1.19 -21.94 -34.27
C GLN A 415 -2.47 -21.22 -34.71
N HIS A 416 -2.49 -20.65 -35.92
CA HIS A 416 -3.65 -19.96 -36.45
C HIS A 416 -3.68 -20.03 -37.99
N PRO A 417 -4.85 -20.26 -38.64
CA PRO A 417 -4.92 -20.40 -40.10
C PRO A 417 -4.40 -19.19 -40.88
N GLU A 418 -4.58 -18.00 -40.33
CA GLU A 418 -4.11 -16.75 -40.93
C GLU A 418 -2.76 -16.33 -40.33
N VAL A 419 -1.79 -16.09 -41.21
CA VAL A 419 -0.39 -15.79 -40.86
C VAL A 419 0.01 -14.45 -41.48
N LEU A 420 0.77 -13.67 -40.71
CA LEU A 420 1.30 -12.36 -41.10
C LEU A 420 2.82 -12.47 -41.32
N ILE A 421 3.27 -11.90 -42.44
CA ILE A 421 4.69 -11.74 -42.78
C ILE A 421 5.01 -10.25 -42.68
N GLU A 422 5.96 -9.88 -41.83
CA GLU A 422 6.38 -8.49 -41.63
C GLU A 422 7.88 -8.33 -41.85
N GLN A 423 8.29 -7.19 -42.39
CA GLN A 423 9.69 -6.80 -42.43
C GLN A 423 10.23 -6.74 -41.00
N ARG A 424 11.40 -7.35 -40.79
CA ARG A 424 12.06 -7.27 -39.49
C ARG A 424 12.58 -5.86 -39.24
N ALA A 425 12.10 -5.22 -38.17
CA ALA A 425 12.67 -3.99 -37.66
C ALA A 425 13.85 -4.27 -36.71
N LYS A 426 14.80 -3.33 -36.64
CA LYS A 426 15.93 -3.37 -35.72
C LYS A 426 15.68 -2.41 -34.56
N GLY A 427 16.25 -2.72 -33.41
CA GLY A 427 16.12 -1.90 -32.20
C GLY A 427 15.95 -2.76 -30.97
N ASP A 428 15.91 -2.10 -29.82
CA ASP A 428 15.52 -2.67 -28.55
C ASP A 428 13.99 -2.67 -28.41
N ASP A 429 13.47 -3.66 -27.69
CA ASP A 429 12.05 -3.85 -27.42
C ASP A 429 11.62 -2.98 -26.24
N LEU A 430 11.03 -1.82 -26.55
CA LEU A 430 10.49 -0.87 -25.60
C LEU A 430 9.00 -1.15 -25.33
N ARG A 431 8.70 -1.59 -24.12
CA ARG A 431 7.34 -1.71 -23.58
C ARG A 431 6.95 -0.39 -22.92
N LEU A 432 5.85 0.22 -23.37
CA LEU A 432 5.18 1.34 -22.70
C LEU A 432 3.89 0.85 -22.07
N VAL A 433 3.71 1.03 -20.77
CA VAL A 433 2.43 0.78 -20.09
C VAL A 433 1.61 2.07 -20.12
N VAL A 434 0.50 2.03 -20.85
CA VAL A 434 -0.44 3.15 -20.96
C VAL A 434 -1.67 2.85 -20.10
N ILE A 435 -1.99 3.75 -19.18
CA ILE A 435 -3.20 3.71 -18.34
C ILE A 435 -3.86 5.08 -18.45
N ASP A 436 -5.14 5.11 -18.84
CA ASP A 436 -5.97 6.32 -18.91
C ASP A 436 -5.29 7.48 -19.67
N GLY A 437 -4.77 7.18 -20.86
CA GLY A 437 -4.12 8.17 -21.73
C GLY A 437 -2.75 8.65 -21.26
N LYS A 438 -2.12 7.98 -20.29
CA LYS A 438 -0.78 8.32 -19.78
C LYS A 438 0.15 7.12 -19.81
N VAL A 439 1.40 7.34 -20.21
CA VAL A 439 2.47 6.35 -20.00
C VAL A 439 2.87 6.40 -18.54
N VAL A 440 2.61 5.32 -17.81
CA VAL A 440 2.90 5.20 -16.37
C VAL A 440 4.23 4.49 -16.10
N ALA A 441 4.69 3.69 -17.06
CA ALA A 441 5.97 2.99 -17.00
C ALA A 441 6.49 2.71 -18.40
N ALA A 442 7.80 2.69 -18.57
CA ALA A 442 8.49 2.28 -19.78
C ALA A 442 9.67 1.36 -19.43
N ALA A 443 9.80 0.25 -20.14
CA ALA A 443 10.90 -0.68 -19.90
C ALA A 443 11.45 -1.28 -21.19
N ILE A 444 12.78 -1.44 -21.24
CA ILE A 444 13.45 -2.20 -22.29
C ILE A 444 13.47 -3.67 -21.90
N ARG A 445 12.87 -4.50 -22.74
CA ARG A 445 12.94 -5.95 -22.63
C ARG A 445 14.14 -6.45 -23.41
N ARG A 446 15.01 -7.21 -22.75
CA ARG A 446 16.17 -7.85 -23.37
C ARG A 446 15.99 -9.35 -23.47
N PRO A 447 16.36 -9.97 -24.61
CA PRO A 447 16.41 -11.41 -24.75
C PRO A 447 17.35 -12.06 -23.74
N ALA A 448 17.10 -13.34 -23.45
CA ALA A 448 17.95 -14.10 -22.55
C ALA A 448 19.39 -14.20 -23.08
N GLU A 449 20.35 -14.03 -22.18
CA GLU A 449 21.77 -14.02 -22.48
C GLU A 449 22.55 -14.69 -21.34
N ILE A 450 23.68 -15.29 -21.69
CA ILE A 450 24.65 -15.87 -20.76
C ILE A 450 26.00 -15.17 -20.89
N VAL A 451 26.79 -15.22 -19.83
CA VAL A 451 28.17 -14.70 -19.81
C VAL A 451 29.12 -15.87 -19.59
N GLY A 452 30.13 -15.98 -20.45
CA GLY A 452 31.14 -17.02 -20.38
C GLY A 452 32.02 -16.88 -19.15
N THR A 453 32.40 -18.02 -18.59
CA THR A 453 33.29 -18.12 -17.41
C THR A 453 34.64 -18.72 -17.77
N GLY A 454 34.86 -19.11 -19.04
CA GLY A 454 36.06 -19.80 -19.49
C GLY A 454 36.20 -21.26 -19.03
N GLY A 455 35.31 -21.76 -18.15
CA GLY A 455 35.37 -23.13 -17.62
C GLY A 455 34.08 -23.94 -17.67
N HIS A 456 32.94 -23.33 -17.99
CA HIS A 456 31.64 -24.01 -18.09
C HIS A 456 31.14 -24.02 -19.53
N THR A 457 30.44 -25.09 -19.90
CA THR A 457 29.77 -25.21 -21.19
C THR A 457 28.60 -24.23 -21.31
N ILE A 458 28.23 -23.86 -22.52
CA ILE A 458 27.05 -23.02 -22.79
C ILE A 458 25.78 -23.64 -22.18
N ARG A 459 25.62 -24.97 -22.24
CA ARG A 459 24.53 -25.70 -21.59
C ARG A 459 24.48 -25.44 -20.08
N GLU A 460 25.60 -25.61 -19.38
CA GLU A 460 25.70 -25.39 -17.93
C GLU A 460 25.43 -23.92 -17.56
N LEU A 461 25.89 -22.99 -18.38
CA LEU A 461 25.63 -21.56 -18.20
C LEU A 461 24.14 -21.22 -18.36
N ILE A 462 23.47 -21.78 -19.38
CA ILE A 462 22.03 -21.61 -19.59
C ILE A 462 21.24 -22.17 -18.41
N GLU A 463 21.57 -23.39 -17.97
CA GLU A 463 20.88 -24.02 -16.84
C GLU A 463 21.08 -23.23 -15.54
N THR A 464 22.30 -22.74 -15.30
CA THR A 464 22.62 -21.91 -14.13
C THR A 464 21.86 -20.59 -14.16
N GLN A 465 21.85 -19.90 -15.31
CA GLN A 465 21.09 -18.67 -15.48
C GLN A 465 19.58 -18.91 -15.35
N SER A 466 19.07 -20.00 -15.91
CA SER A 466 17.66 -20.40 -15.81
C SER A 466 17.24 -20.65 -14.35
N ARG A 467 18.06 -21.36 -13.56
CA ARG A 467 17.84 -21.53 -12.11
C ARG A 467 17.85 -20.19 -11.36
N ARG A 468 18.80 -19.30 -11.67
CA ARG A 468 18.89 -17.97 -11.05
C ARG A 468 17.66 -17.11 -11.38
N ARG A 469 17.21 -17.12 -12.64
CA ARG A 469 16.00 -16.38 -13.07
C ARG A 469 14.74 -16.92 -12.41
N ALA A 470 14.59 -18.25 -12.34
CA ALA A 470 13.46 -18.86 -11.65
C ALA A 470 13.43 -18.44 -10.17
N ALA A 471 14.56 -18.49 -9.46
CA ALA A 471 14.63 -18.05 -8.06
C ALA A 471 14.28 -16.56 -7.90
N ALA A 472 14.76 -15.70 -8.81
CA ALA A 472 14.53 -14.25 -8.73
C ALA A 472 13.10 -13.81 -9.10
N THR A 473 12.31 -14.68 -9.74
CA THR A 473 10.96 -14.35 -10.26
C THR A 473 9.87 -15.25 -9.68
N GLY A 474 10.14 -15.92 -8.55
CA GLY A 474 9.18 -16.86 -7.95
C GLY A 474 8.83 -18.06 -8.84
N GLY A 475 9.69 -18.38 -9.82
CA GLY A 475 9.52 -19.49 -10.76
C GLY A 475 9.04 -19.10 -12.15
N GLU A 476 8.68 -17.83 -12.37
CA GLU A 476 8.04 -17.36 -13.61
C GLU A 476 8.96 -17.34 -14.85
N SER A 477 10.26 -17.07 -14.65
CA SER A 477 11.23 -16.88 -15.74
C SER A 477 12.23 -18.03 -15.81
N ARG A 478 12.26 -18.75 -16.94
CA ARG A 478 13.24 -19.81 -17.22
C ARG A 478 13.67 -19.77 -18.68
N ILE A 479 14.93 -20.08 -18.95
CA ILE A 479 15.41 -20.29 -20.33
C ILE A 479 15.09 -21.74 -20.71
N PRO A 480 14.20 -22.01 -21.68
CA PRO A 480 13.90 -23.36 -22.13
C PRO A 480 15.09 -23.93 -22.91
N MET A 481 15.42 -25.20 -22.68
CA MET A 481 16.38 -25.93 -23.51
C MET A 481 15.65 -26.62 -24.67
N ASP A 482 15.18 -25.83 -25.62
CA ASP A 482 14.42 -26.24 -26.79
C ASP A 482 15.22 -26.01 -28.10
N ASP A 483 14.64 -26.40 -29.24
CA ASP A 483 15.25 -26.23 -30.56
C ASP A 483 15.52 -24.76 -30.90
N VAL A 484 14.73 -23.82 -30.35
CA VAL A 484 14.92 -22.39 -30.57
C VAL A 484 16.19 -21.91 -29.88
N THR A 485 16.43 -22.36 -28.64
CA THR A 485 17.66 -22.07 -27.90
C THR A 485 18.88 -22.68 -28.59
N ALA A 486 18.80 -23.95 -28.99
CA ALA A 486 19.88 -24.63 -29.70
C ALA A 486 20.22 -23.94 -31.03
N SER A 487 19.20 -23.57 -31.82
CA SER A 487 19.36 -22.87 -33.09
C SER A 487 19.95 -21.47 -32.91
N THR A 488 19.56 -20.73 -31.87
CA THR A 488 20.11 -19.39 -31.58
C THR A 488 21.60 -19.46 -31.23
N VAL A 489 22.01 -20.49 -30.47
CA VAL A 489 23.41 -20.73 -30.12
C VAL A 489 24.23 -21.12 -31.36
N ALA A 490 23.69 -22.00 -32.21
CA ALA A 490 24.33 -22.43 -33.45
C ALA A 490 24.54 -21.28 -34.45
N GLU A 491 23.57 -20.37 -34.58
CA GLU A 491 23.68 -19.17 -35.43
C GLU A 491 24.80 -18.23 -34.98
N ALA A 492 25.09 -18.19 -33.68
CA ALA A 492 26.20 -17.43 -33.14
C ALA A 492 27.56 -18.13 -33.32
N GLY A 493 27.59 -19.30 -33.97
CA GLY A 493 28.79 -20.07 -34.24
C GLY A 493 29.22 -21.00 -33.10
N TRP A 494 28.32 -21.33 -32.18
CA TRP A 494 28.61 -22.14 -31.00
C TRP A 494 27.77 -23.42 -30.95
N SER A 495 28.29 -24.45 -30.28
CA SER A 495 27.55 -25.62 -29.81
C SER A 495 27.18 -25.46 -28.34
N LEU A 496 26.11 -26.13 -27.89
CA LEU A 496 25.72 -26.14 -26.47
C LEU A 496 26.81 -26.72 -25.56
N ASP A 497 27.67 -27.59 -26.10
CA ASP A 497 28.73 -28.26 -25.34
C ASP A 497 30.07 -27.49 -25.41
N ASP A 498 30.13 -26.36 -26.14
CA ASP A 498 31.30 -25.51 -26.18
C ASP A 498 31.45 -24.69 -24.89
N VAL A 499 32.69 -24.37 -24.53
CA VAL A 499 33.02 -23.48 -23.40
C VAL A 499 33.14 -22.05 -23.91
N LEU A 500 32.23 -21.19 -23.43
CA LEU A 500 32.22 -19.78 -23.81
C LEU A 500 33.37 -19.03 -23.08
N PRO A 501 34.23 -18.29 -23.80
CA PRO A 501 35.35 -17.54 -23.21
C PRO A 501 34.91 -16.61 -22.08
N GLU A 502 35.79 -16.41 -21.10
CA GLU A 502 35.50 -15.57 -19.94
C GLU A 502 35.11 -14.15 -20.35
N GLY A 503 33.98 -13.66 -19.83
CA GLY A 503 33.45 -12.33 -20.10
C GLY A 503 32.71 -12.19 -21.43
N GLN A 504 32.74 -13.19 -22.32
CA GLN A 504 32.00 -13.15 -23.58
C GLN A 504 30.50 -13.32 -23.34
N ARG A 505 29.69 -12.45 -23.94
CA ARG A 505 28.22 -12.47 -23.83
C ARG A 505 27.64 -13.21 -25.03
N LEU A 506 26.73 -14.16 -24.77
CA LEU A 506 26.04 -14.93 -25.81
C LEU A 506 24.53 -14.88 -25.61
N ARG A 507 23.82 -14.36 -26.60
CA ARG A 507 22.36 -14.38 -26.64
C ARG A 507 21.89 -15.80 -26.93
N VAL A 508 20.94 -16.28 -26.15
CA VAL A 508 20.43 -17.66 -26.24
C VAL A 508 18.95 -17.74 -26.64
N ARG A 509 18.27 -16.60 -26.75
CA ARG A 509 16.88 -16.50 -27.25
C ARG A 509 16.74 -15.35 -28.25
N ARG A 510 15.89 -15.51 -29.27
CA ARG A 510 15.58 -14.44 -30.24
C ARG A 510 14.53 -13.44 -29.76
N THR A 511 13.67 -13.78 -28.80
CA THR A 511 12.63 -12.87 -28.31
C THR A 511 12.95 -12.36 -26.92
N ALA A 512 12.49 -11.15 -26.60
CA ALA A 512 12.67 -10.50 -25.31
C ALA A 512 11.55 -10.88 -24.30
N ASN A 513 11.19 -12.16 -24.26
CA ASN A 513 10.10 -12.64 -23.41
C ASN A 513 10.59 -12.94 -22.00
N LEU A 514 10.01 -12.28 -20.99
CA LEU A 514 10.36 -12.47 -19.57
C LEU A 514 10.29 -13.95 -19.15
N HIS A 515 9.18 -14.64 -19.49
CA HIS A 515 8.99 -16.06 -19.17
C HIS A 515 10.08 -16.97 -19.76
N GLN A 516 10.71 -16.56 -20.86
CA GLN A 516 11.76 -17.31 -21.56
C GLN A 516 13.18 -16.89 -21.13
N GLY A 517 13.31 -16.30 -19.93
CA GLY A 517 14.59 -15.90 -19.35
C GLY A 517 15.05 -14.49 -19.73
N GLY A 518 14.22 -13.71 -20.44
CA GLY A 518 14.50 -12.31 -20.72
C GLY A 518 14.57 -11.46 -19.46
N THR A 519 15.15 -10.26 -19.58
CA THR A 519 15.23 -9.27 -18.50
C THR A 519 14.46 -8.01 -18.88
N ILE A 520 14.01 -7.28 -17.87
CA ILE A 520 13.28 -6.01 -18.02
C ILE A 520 14.12 -4.95 -17.31
N HIS A 521 14.32 -3.82 -17.99
CA HIS A 521 15.08 -2.69 -17.49
C HIS A 521 14.20 -1.45 -17.53
N ASP A 522 13.91 -0.87 -16.37
CA ASP A 522 13.15 0.38 -16.29
C ASP A 522 13.91 1.51 -17.01
N VAL A 523 13.22 2.22 -17.90
CA VAL A 523 13.73 3.38 -18.65
C VAL A 523 12.73 4.53 -18.61
N THR A 524 11.77 4.51 -17.67
CA THR A 524 10.66 5.48 -17.58
C THR A 524 11.15 6.92 -17.56
N ALA A 525 12.21 7.21 -16.83
CA ALA A 525 12.79 8.56 -16.75
C ALA A 525 13.62 8.98 -17.98
N GLU A 526 14.02 8.02 -18.82
CA GLU A 526 14.91 8.25 -19.97
C GLU A 526 14.17 8.33 -21.31
N VAL A 527 12.95 7.80 -21.37
CA VAL A 527 12.21 7.66 -22.62
C VAL A 527 11.83 9.02 -23.20
N ASN A 528 11.99 9.16 -24.51
CA ASN A 528 11.66 10.40 -25.20
C ASN A 528 10.13 10.67 -25.11
N PRO A 529 9.70 11.91 -24.78
CA PRO A 529 8.29 12.26 -24.71
C PRO A 529 7.50 11.98 -25.99
N GLU A 530 8.15 12.00 -27.17
CA GLU A 530 7.49 11.65 -28.42
C GLU A 530 7.12 10.17 -28.50
N LEU A 531 7.97 9.27 -28.00
CA LEU A 531 7.63 7.84 -27.90
C LEU A 531 6.44 7.62 -26.96
N CYS A 532 6.37 8.40 -25.87
CA CYS A 532 5.20 8.38 -24.99
C CYS A 532 3.93 8.84 -25.71
N ARG A 533 4.00 9.93 -26.49
CA ARG A 533 2.85 10.39 -27.31
C ARG A 533 2.42 9.34 -28.32
N VAL A 534 3.35 8.61 -28.92
CA VAL A 534 3.06 7.50 -29.83
C VAL A 534 2.33 6.38 -29.11
N GLY A 535 2.78 5.99 -27.91
CA GLY A 535 2.11 5.00 -27.08
C GLY A 535 0.67 5.40 -26.73
N VAL A 536 0.47 6.65 -26.29
CA VAL A 536 -0.87 7.18 -25.99
C VAL A 536 -1.75 7.20 -27.23
N ARG A 537 -1.25 7.71 -28.36
CA ARG A 537 -1.99 7.74 -29.63
C ARG A 537 -2.37 6.34 -30.12
N ALA A 538 -1.50 5.35 -29.91
CA ALA A 538 -1.81 3.95 -30.24
C ALA A 538 -2.99 3.43 -29.40
N ALA A 539 -2.95 3.67 -28.08
CA ALA A 539 -4.02 3.28 -27.17
C ALA A 539 -5.35 3.96 -27.51
N GLU A 540 -5.33 5.27 -27.80
CA GLU A 540 -6.49 6.05 -28.23
C GLU A 540 -7.09 5.53 -29.55
N ALA A 541 -6.24 5.25 -30.56
CA ALA A 541 -6.69 4.74 -31.85
C ALA A 541 -7.37 3.37 -31.71
N ILE A 542 -6.82 2.49 -30.87
CA ILE A 542 -7.40 1.18 -30.56
C ILE A 542 -8.70 1.35 -29.75
N GLY A 543 -8.78 2.38 -28.91
CA GLY A 543 -9.88 2.64 -27.98
C GLY A 543 -9.75 1.78 -26.71
N ILE A 544 -8.52 1.54 -26.25
CA ILE A 544 -8.23 0.71 -25.08
C ILE A 544 -7.67 1.56 -23.92
N PRO A 545 -8.26 1.49 -22.71
CA PRO A 545 -7.85 2.37 -21.61
C PRO A 545 -6.57 1.91 -20.90
N VAL A 546 -6.29 0.60 -20.91
CA VAL A 546 -5.12 0.01 -20.26
C VAL A 546 -4.46 -0.96 -21.24
N THR A 547 -3.22 -0.68 -21.61
CA THR A 547 -2.51 -1.49 -22.61
C THR A 547 -1.00 -1.41 -22.45
N GLY A 548 -0.32 -2.50 -22.79
CA GLY A 548 1.13 -2.49 -23.01
C GLY A 548 1.42 -2.31 -24.50
N ILE A 549 2.00 -1.17 -24.88
CA ILE A 549 2.42 -0.88 -26.26
C ILE A 549 3.87 -1.28 -26.45
N ASP A 550 4.14 -2.11 -27.46
CA ASP A 550 5.48 -2.59 -27.76
C ASP A 550 6.02 -1.89 -29.02
N LEU A 551 7.16 -1.21 -28.85
CA LEU A 551 7.88 -0.52 -29.91
C LEU A 551 9.27 -1.14 -30.09
N LEU A 552 9.77 -1.22 -31.31
CA LEU A 552 11.20 -1.37 -31.57
C LEU A 552 11.83 0.00 -31.76
N VAL A 553 12.84 0.32 -30.95
CA VAL A 553 13.51 1.62 -30.95
C VAL A 553 15.03 1.44 -31.04
N PRO A 554 15.74 2.18 -31.91
CA PRO A 554 17.20 2.17 -31.90
C PRO A 554 17.80 2.78 -30.63
N ASP A 555 17.12 3.78 -30.06
CA ASP A 555 17.48 4.48 -28.82
C ASP A 555 16.20 5.00 -28.15
N VAL A 556 16.02 4.72 -26.86
CA VAL A 556 14.87 5.19 -26.06
C VAL A 556 14.82 6.72 -25.92
N ARG A 557 15.94 7.41 -26.09
CA ARG A 557 16.03 8.87 -26.08
C ARG A 557 15.75 9.49 -27.45
N GLY A 558 15.74 8.67 -28.50
CA GLY A 558 15.45 9.09 -29.87
C GLY A 558 13.95 9.21 -30.14
N THR A 559 13.62 9.54 -31.39
CA THR A 559 12.23 9.61 -31.88
C THR A 559 11.93 8.55 -32.94
N GLU A 560 12.92 7.74 -33.32
CA GLU A 560 12.74 6.67 -34.28
C GLU A 560 12.12 5.45 -33.60
N TYR A 561 11.06 4.91 -34.19
CA TYR A 561 10.36 3.75 -33.65
C TYR A 561 9.65 2.97 -34.74
N VAL A 562 9.30 1.72 -34.40
CA VAL A 562 8.38 0.89 -35.16
C VAL A 562 7.41 0.23 -34.19
N PHE A 563 6.10 0.41 -34.38
CA PHE A 563 5.08 -0.25 -33.57
C PHE A 563 5.00 -1.74 -33.89
N ILE A 564 4.95 -2.59 -32.84
CA ILE A 564 4.95 -4.05 -32.97
C ILE A 564 3.60 -4.64 -32.58
N GLU A 565 3.13 -4.35 -31.36
CA GLU A 565 1.86 -4.86 -30.83
C GLU A 565 1.32 -4.01 -29.68
N ALA A 566 0.05 -4.26 -29.34
CA ALA A 566 -0.62 -3.73 -28.16
C ALA A 566 -1.23 -4.90 -27.39
N ASN A 567 -0.97 -4.96 -26.08
CA ASN A 567 -1.41 -6.03 -25.20
C ASN A 567 -2.49 -5.50 -24.24
N GLU A 568 -3.68 -6.08 -24.28
CA GLU A 568 -4.87 -5.64 -23.52
C GLU A 568 -4.82 -5.95 -22.02
N ARG A 569 -3.92 -6.85 -21.62
CA ARG A 569 -3.69 -7.23 -20.22
C ARG A 569 -2.18 -7.15 -19.90
N PRO A 570 -1.61 -5.94 -19.79
CA PRO A 570 -0.18 -5.79 -19.48
C PRO A 570 0.13 -6.28 -18.06
N GLY A 571 1.24 -6.99 -17.89
CA GLY A 571 1.72 -7.43 -16.57
C GLY A 571 2.27 -6.27 -15.76
N LEU A 572 1.46 -5.68 -14.87
CA LEU A 572 1.82 -4.46 -14.13
C LEU A 572 2.98 -4.67 -13.14
N ALA A 573 3.11 -5.87 -12.57
CA ALA A 573 4.14 -6.22 -11.59
C ALA A 573 5.57 -6.20 -12.18
N ASN A 574 5.71 -6.29 -13.49
CA ASN A 574 6.99 -6.34 -14.18
C ASN A 574 7.70 -4.99 -14.28
N HIS A 575 7.06 -3.92 -13.79
CA HIS A 575 7.47 -2.53 -14.00
C HIS A 575 7.83 -1.79 -12.70
N GLU A 576 8.12 -2.52 -11.61
CA GLU A 576 8.69 -1.90 -10.41
C GLU A 576 9.99 -1.14 -10.75
N PRO A 577 10.25 0.02 -10.12
CA PRO A 577 9.51 0.62 -9.00
C PRO A 577 8.34 1.54 -9.42
N GLN A 578 7.93 1.55 -10.69
CA GLN A 578 6.89 2.46 -11.17
C GLN A 578 5.52 2.11 -10.56
N PRO A 579 4.69 3.11 -10.22
CA PRO A 579 3.44 2.93 -9.47
C PRO A 579 2.28 2.42 -10.36
N THR A 580 2.49 1.33 -11.10
CA THR A 580 1.53 0.81 -12.09
C THR A 580 0.23 0.32 -11.45
N ALA A 581 0.29 -0.36 -10.31
CA ALA A 581 -0.89 -0.79 -9.55
C ALA A 581 -1.69 0.41 -9.03
N ALA A 582 -1.00 1.41 -8.46
CA ALA A 582 -1.63 2.63 -7.99
C ALA A 582 -2.34 3.39 -9.11
N ALA A 583 -1.69 3.57 -10.26
CA ALA A 583 -2.29 4.21 -11.42
C ALA A 583 -3.47 3.42 -12.00
N PHE A 584 -3.41 2.08 -11.97
CA PHE A 584 -4.54 1.24 -12.37
C PHE A 584 -5.72 1.40 -11.41
N VAL A 585 -5.49 1.38 -10.10
CA VAL A 585 -6.56 1.57 -9.10
C VAL A 585 -7.13 2.99 -9.16
N ASP A 586 -6.32 4.02 -9.42
CA ASP A 586 -6.78 5.39 -9.69
C ASP A 586 -7.75 5.44 -10.88
N PHE A 587 -7.41 4.73 -11.96
CA PHE A 587 -8.26 4.61 -13.14
C PHE A 587 -9.58 3.88 -12.81
N LEU A 588 -9.51 2.79 -12.03
CA LEU A 588 -10.71 2.04 -11.67
C LEU A 588 -11.63 2.82 -10.73
N PHE A 589 -11.08 3.57 -9.78
CA PHE A 589 -11.79 4.31 -8.73
C PHE A 589 -11.32 5.78 -8.69
N PRO A 590 -11.74 6.61 -9.66
CA PRO A 590 -11.36 8.02 -9.70
C PRO A 590 -11.87 8.73 -8.44
N GLN A 591 -11.08 9.69 -7.92
CA GLN A 591 -11.33 10.45 -6.68
C GLN A 591 -11.03 9.73 -5.36
N GLN A 592 -10.41 8.55 -5.40
CA GLN A 592 -9.82 7.94 -4.21
C GLN A 592 -8.35 8.36 -4.12
N PRO A 593 -7.98 9.40 -3.34
CA PRO A 593 -6.58 9.71 -3.12
C PRO A 593 -5.90 8.45 -2.55
N GLY A 594 -4.75 8.08 -3.12
CA GLY A 594 -3.94 7.02 -2.53
C GLY A 594 -3.64 7.35 -1.06
N LEU A 595 -3.65 6.34 -0.18
CA LEU A 595 -3.21 6.58 1.19
C LEU A 595 -1.75 7.07 1.15
N PRO A 596 -1.38 8.08 1.95
CA PRO A 596 0.02 8.47 2.08
C PRO A 596 0.84 7.24 2.47
N GLN A 597 1.87 6.95 1.67
CA GLN A 597 2.70 5.77 1.87
C GLN A 597 3.34 5.82 3.27
N ALA A 598 3.47 4.66 3.91
CA ALA A 598 4.35 4.55 5.07
C ALA A 598 5.76 4.95 4.64
N TRP A 599 6.45 5.72 5.48
CA TRP A 599 7.87 5.97 5.31
C TRP A 599 8.60 4.63 5.20
N THR A 600 9.32 4.42 4.09
CA THR A 600 10.26 3.31 3.95
C THR A 600 11.66 3.83 4.28
N PRO A 601 12.49 3.04 5.01
CA PRO A 601 13.81 3.49 5.46
C PRO A 601 14.80 3.95 4.37
N SER A 602 14.47 3.77 3.09
CA SER A 602 15.26 4.23 1.94
C SER A 602 15.07 5.69 1.57
N GLU A 603 13.99 6.35 2.01
CA GLU A 603 13.73 7.75 1.66
C GLU A 603 14.15 8.67 2.81
N THR A 604 15.25 9.38 2.60
CA THR A 604 15.63 10.50 3.48
C THR A 604 14.58 11.60 3.31
N PRO A 605 13.95 12.10 4.39
CA PRO A 605 12.98 13.18 4.27
C PRO A 605 13.62 14.38 3.57
N ILE A 606 13.02 14.82 2.48
CA ILE A 606 13.35 16.11 1.86
C ILE A 606 13.05 17.16 2.93
N ARG A 607 14.09 17.86 3.39
CA ARG A 607 13.91 19.03 4.27
C ARG A 607 13.08 20.07 3.50
N PRO A 608 11.96 20.56 4.05
CA PRO A 608 11.38 21.78 3.54
C PRO A 608 12.35 22.94 3.79
N GLU A 609 12.54 23.78 2.76
CA GLU A 609 13.29 25.04 2.84
C GLU A 609 12.64 26.06 3.77
#